data_AF-A0A089NB57-F1
#
_entry.id   AF-A0A089NB57-F1
#
_cell.length_a   1.000
_cell.length_b   1.000
_cell.length_c   1.000
_cell.angle_alpha   90.00
_cell.angle_beta   90.00
_cell.angle_gamma   90.00
#
_symmetry.space_group_name_H-M   'P 1'
#
loop_
_entity.id
_entity.type
_entity.pdbx_description
1 polymer ?
#
loop_
_entity_poly.entity_id
_entity_poly.type
_entity_poly.pdbx_seq_one_letter_code
_entity_poly.pdbx_strand_id
1 'polypeptide(L)'
;MRRRFITAILFTSLLAAAVPGYASAGKTVTTLPSPTWTVSATGELGSVEGKPVEAAKLGLVYLHTKEEHATQTKVWLVETLKAFDAATGKLKWSANFADPGTFMEREARPYLVSPDGTVYVTFTDDVLGGGTQIYAVGPDGKRKWKLTLSAASGSLYRLSNGNLVFASEGKLDDNGNYTGASLTLIHKDGYKLRNVSYKGTAMAQGPRVLIQTNYGGGKGSHIEALDTSLKRVFVYQLPAGSYAEVGYDAVLSDGTALIRTNLPKTGNRLLGFSPGGKLLWGRDIAGNATVSSLGDVYGVFGNGKLAVYNTKGLVKSAAFQDKSEFFISLSLLQDDRIGLSFDGAAFHALDAKTLTPEYTVRLGEDDQFDFTYTGSGTGYVTKDGKLSRIDL
;
A
#
# COMPACT_ATOMS: atom_id res chain seq x y z
N MET A 1 82.99 16.36 -6.73
CA MET A 1 81.88 15.87 -5.87
C MET A 1 80.66 16.76 -6.09
N ARG A 2 79.66 16.31 -6.86
CA ARG A 2 78.47 17.09 -7.23
C ARG A 2 77.37 16.91 -6.17
N ARG A 3 76.90 18.01 -5.55
CA ARG A 3 75.67 18.02 -4.72
C ARG A 3 74.47 18.24 -5.64
N ARG A 4 73.51 17.30 -5.62
CA ARG A 4 72.19 17.45 -6.25
C ARG A 4 71.20 17.92 -5.20
N PHE A 5 70.54 19.04 -5.46
CA PHE A 5 69.32 19.44 -4.76
C PHE A 5 68.15 18.63 -5.33
N ILE A 6 67.36 18.02 -4.45
CA ILE A 6 66.08 17.39 -4.81
C ILE A 6 64.98 18.32 -4.30
N THR A 7 64.27 18.95 -5.22
CA THR A 7 63.05 19.74 -4.95
C THR A 7 61.87 18.78 -4.94
N ALA A 8 61.17 18.66 -3.82
CA ALA A 8 59.93 17.91 -3.72
C ALA A 8 58.76 18.80 -4.16
N ILE A 9 58.04 18.39 -5.21
CA ILE A 9 56.78 19.00 -5.65
C ILE A 9 55.64 18.31 -4.89
N LEU A 10 54.98 19.05 -4.00
CA LEU A 10 53.71 18.62 -3.39
C LEU A 10 52.60 18.77 -4.43
N PHE A 11 52.01 17.65 -4.87
CA PHE A 11 50.75 17.64 -5.60
C PHE A 11 49.59 17.67 -4.60
N THR A 12 48.98 18.85 -4.41
CA THR A 12 47.68 18.98 -3.74
C THR A 12 46.58 18.61 -4.73
N SER A 13 46.10 17.38 -4.66
CA SER A 13 44.88 16.97 -5.35
C SER A 13 43.66 17.57 -4.64
N LEU A 14 43.05 18.60 -5.23
CA LEU A 14 41.70 19.02 -4.86
C LEU A 14 40.72 17.90 -5.24
N LEU A 15 40.18 17.17 -4.27
CA LEU A 15 38.95 16.41 -4.46
C LEU A 15 37.79 17.42 -4.58
N ALA A 16 37.32 17.66 -5.80
CA ALA A 16 36.01 18.25 -6.00
C ALA A 16 34.96 17.23 -5.53
N ALA A 17 34.36 17.46 -4.36
CA ALA A 17 33.17 16.74 -3.96
C ALA A 17 32.07 17.07 -4.98
N ALA A 18 31.68 16.08 -5.79
CA ALA A 18 30.52 16.22 -6.65
C ALA A 18 29.30 16.43 -5.76
N VAL A 19 28.79 17.66 -5.72
CA VAL A 19 27.46 17.93 -5.15
C VAL A 19 26.49 17.09 -5.97
N PRO A 20 25.75 16.14 -5.38
CA PRO A 20 24.78 15.37 -6.13
C PRO A 20 23.77 16.36 -6.73
N GLY A 21 23.73 16.44 -8.05
CA GLY A 21 22.69 17.17 -8.75
C GLY A 21 21.35 16.54 -8.39
N TYR A 22 20.48 17.31 -7.76
CA TYR A 22 19.09 16.91 -7.56
C TYR A 22 18.44 16.73 -8.94
N ALA A 23 17.61 15.71 -9.10
CA ALA A 23 16.92 15.45 -10.37
C ALA A 23 16.17 16.71 -10.82
N SER A 24 16.50 17.25 -11.99
CA SER A 24 15.89 18.46 -12.55
C SER A 24 14.42 18.23 -12.93
N ALA A 25 13.62 19.27 -12.73
CA ALA A 25 12.17 19.21 -12.53
C ALA A 25 11.35 18.72 -13.74
N GLY A 26 10.54 17.67 -13.50
CA GLY A 26 9.30 17.47 -14.24
C GLY A 26 8.30 18.59 -13.98
N LYS A 27 7.10 18.47 -14.56
CA LYS A 27 6.04 19.46 -14.39
C LYS A 27 5.69 19.59 -12.91
N THR A 28 5.95 20.76 -12.34
CA THR A 28 5.59 21.07 -10.95
C THR A 28 4.22 21.70 -10.91
N VAL A 29 3.32 21.10 -10.14
CA VAL A 29 1.92 21.48 -9.98
C VAL A 29 1.76 22.02 -8.56
N THR A 30 1.77 23.36 -8.43
CA THR A 30 1.54 24.05 -7.16
C THR A 30 0.07 24.47 -6.98
N THR A 31 -0.69 24.43 -8.07
CA THR A 31 -2.12 24.70 -8.10
C THR A 31 -2.72 23.73 -9.10
N LEU A 32 -3.78 23.04 -8.72
CA LEU A 32 -4.43 22.08 -9.61
C LEU A 32 -5.03 22.82 -10.81
N PRO A 33 -4.84 22.30 -12.04
CA PRO A 33 -5.60 22.74 -13.20
C PRO A 33 -7.11 22.69 -12.95
N SER A 34 -7.87 23.44 -13.74
CA SER A 34 -9.34 23.32 -13.71
C SER A 34 -9.75 21.87 -13.97
N PRO A 35 -10.75 21.34 -13.23
CA PRO A 35 -11.21 19.99 -13.45
C PRO A 35 -11.72 19.78 -14.87
N THR A 36 -11.37 18.64 -15.46
CA THR A 36 -11.96 18.16 -16.72
C THR A 36 -13.45 17.91 -16.53
N TRP A 37 -13.83 17.44 -15.35
CA TRP A 37 -15.20 17.38 -14.88
C TRP A 37 -15.25 17.38 -13.35
N THR A 38 -16.39 17.82 -12.82
CA THR A 38 -16.74 17.75 -11.39
C THR A 38 -18.17 17.25 -11.27
N VAL A 39 -18.39 16.33 -10.34
CA VAL A 39 -19.72 15.82 -10.00
C VAL A 39 -19.95 15.82 -8.50
N SER A 40 -21.20 16.04 -8.09
CA SER A 40 -21.62 15.76 -6.72
C SER A 40 -21.63 14.24 -6.52
N ALA A 41 -20.71 13.74 -5.71
CA ALA A 41 -20.59 12.33 -5.40
C ALA A 41 -21.54 11.91 -4.29
N THR A 42 -21.91 12.80 -3.38
CA THR A 42 -22.85 12.56 -2.28
C THR A 42 -23.92 13.65 -2.17
N GLY A 43 -25.00 13.35 -1.45
CA GLY A 43 -25.98 14.34 -0.98
C GLY A 43 -25.48 15.15 0.22
N GLU A 44 -26.32 16.02 0.76
CA GLU A 44 -25.97 17.00 1.80
C GLU A 44 -25.38 16.39 3.07
N LEU A 45 -25.95 15.28 3.56
CA LEU A 45 -25.45 14.57 4.74
C LEU A 45 -24.50 13.41 4.41
N GLY A 46 -24.16 13.21 3.13
CA GLY A 46 -23.30 12.13 2.71
C GLY A 46 -21.82 12.51 2.67
N SER A 47 -20.93 11.54 2.84
CA SER A 47 -19.48 11.72 2.90
C SER A 47 -18.75 10.77 1.97
N VAL A 48 -17.54 11.15 1.57
CA VAL A 48 -16.59 10.27 0.88
C VAL A 48 -15.74 9.59 1.94
N GLU A 49 -15.70 8.26 1.91
CA GLU A 49 -15.05 7.44 2.96
C GLU A 49 -13.70 6.88 2.54
N GLY A 50 -13.31 7.02 1.27
CA GLY A 50 -12.07 6.47 0.77
C GLY A 50 -11.58 7.14 -0.49
N LYS A 51 -10.28 6.95 -0.78
CA LYS A 51 -9.65 7.49 -1.99
C LYS A 51 -10.30 6.88 -3.24
N PRO A 52 -10.47 7.65 -4.32
CA PRO A 52 -10.94 7.13 -5.59
C PRO A 52 -9.91 6.16 -6.18
N VAL A 53 -10.39 5.09 -6.80
CA VAL A 53 -9.55 4.13 -7.52
C VAL A 53 -10.03 4.06 -8.97
N GLU A 54 -9.17 4.49 -9.89
CA GLU A 54 -9.43 4.36 -11.32
C GLU A 54 -9.16 2.92 -11.79
N ALA A 55 -10.09 2.33 -12.51
CA ALA A 55 -9.89 1.10 -13.25
C ALA A 55 -9.73 1.47 -14.73
N ALA A 56 -8.54 1.96 -15.11
CA ALA A 56 -8.28 2.60 -16.40
C ALA A 56 -8.70 1.73 -17.61
N LYS A 57 -8.46 0.42 -17.55
CA LYS A 57 -8.85 -0.54 -18.62
C LYS A 57 -10.36 -0.64 -18.84
N LEU A 58 -11.16 -0.25 -17.86
CA LEU A 58 -12.61 -0.25 -17.90
C LEU A 58 -13.19 1.16 -18.11
N GLY A 59 -12.36 2.20 -18.05
CA GLY A 59 -12.82 3.58 -18.07
C GLY A 59 -13.74 3.91 -16.89
N LEU A 60 -13.50 3.32 -15.72
CA LEU A 60 -14.30 3.52 -14.51
C LEU A 60 -13.47 4.13 -13.39
N VAL A 61 -14.11 4.92 -12.53
CA VAL A 61 -13.56 5.40 -11.26
C VAL A 61 -14.48 4.93 -10.15
N TYR A 62 -13.93 4.15 -9.24
CA TYR A 62 -14.65 3.70 -8.06
C TYR A 62 -14.49 4.69 -6.92
N LEU A 63 -15.57 4.93 -6.19
CA LEU A 63 -15.59 5.79 -5.02
C LEU A 63 -16.45 5.16 -3.93
N HIS A 64 -15.92 5.13 -2.71
CA HIS A 64 -16.65 4.68 -1.53
C HIS A 64 -17.26 5.89 -0.81
N THR A 65 -18.56 5.84 -0.56
CA THR A 65 -19.33 6.95 0.01
C THR A 65 -20.30 6.46 1.09
N LYS A 66 -20.66 7.32 2.03
CA LYS A 66 -21.84 7.17 2.88
C LYS A 66 -22.94 8.09 2.38
N GLU A 67 -24.15 7.57 2.25
CA GLU A 67 -25.28 8.34 1.73
C GLU A 67 -26.56 8.09 2.52
N GLU A 68 -27.44 9.09 2.49
CA GLU A 68 -28.77 8.98 3.07
C GLU A 68 -29.61 7.93 2.33
N HIS A 69 -30.14 6.99 3.09
CA HIS A 69 -31.09 6.02 2.62
C HIS A 69 -32.32 6.02 3.53
N ALA A 70 -33.43 6.47 2.98
CA ALA A 70 -34.70 6.42 3.67
C ALA A 70 -35.14 4.96 3.86
N THR A 71 -35.51 4.62 5.08
CA THR A 71 -36.23 3.39 5.43
C THR A 71 -37.63 3.74 5.89
N GLN A 72 -38.46 2.73 6.18
CA GLN A 72 -39.85 2.95 6.61
C GLN A 72 -39.98 3.81 7.87
N THR A 73 -38.96 3.82 8.74
CA THR A 73 -39.05 4.48 10.07
C THR A 73 -38.02 5.59 10.28
N LYS A 74 -36.91 5.60 9.53
CA LYS A 74 -35.79 6.57 9.69
C LYS A 74 -34.99 6.73 8.39
N VAL A 75 -34.22 7.82 8.30
CA VAL A 75 -33.13 7.96 7.31
C VAL A 75 -31.84 7.48 7.97
N TRP A 76 -31.09 6.62 7.28
CA TRP A 76 -29.80 6.12 7.75
C TRP A 76 -28.71 6.50 6.76
N LEU A 77 -27.50 6.76 7.25
CA LEU A 77 -26.32 6.81 6.40
C LEU A 77 -25.87 5.39 6.11
N VAL A 78 -25.90 4.99 4.84
CA VAL A 78 -25.51 3.66 4.39
C VAL A 78 -24.26 3.75 3.54
N GLU A 79 -23.41 2.74 3.69
CA GLU A 79 -22.20 2.56 2.91
C GLU A 79 -22.58 2.21 1.46
N THR A 80 -21.97 2.89 0.51
CA THR A 80 -22.24 2.81 -0.91
C THR A 80 -20.96 2.81 -1.72
N LEU A 81 -20.93 1.99 -2.76
CA LEU A 81 -19.88 2.00 -3.77
C LEU A 81 -20.46 2.57 -5.05
N LYS A 82 -19.79 3.57 -5.62
CA LYS A 82 -20.17 4.19 -6.88
C LYS A 82 -19.12 3.94 -7.94
N ALA A 83 -19.57 3.86 -9.18
CA ALA A 83 -18.71 3.96 -10.34
C ALA A 83 -19.10 5.13 -11.23
N PHE A 84 -18.11 5.92 -11.59
CA PHE A 84 -18.23 7.02 -12.54
C PHE A 84 -17.48 6.67 -13.81
N ASP A 85 -18.00 7.12 -14.94
CA ASP A 85 -17.28 7.14 -16.20
C ASP A 85 -16.01 8.01 -16.06
N ALA A 86 -14.83 7.42 -16.27
CA ALA A 86 -13.59 8.15 -16.04
C ALA A 86 -13.46 9.38 -16.95
N ALA A 87 -13.98 9.31 -18.19
CA ALA A 87 -13.85 10.39 -19.16
C ALA A 87 -14.85 11.53 -18.93
N THR A 88 -16.08 11.21 -18.50
CA THR A 88 -17.18 12.18 -18.44
C THR A 88 -17.66 12.52 -17.03
N GLY A 89 -17.22 11.77 -16.02
CA GLY A 89 -17.72 11.89 -14.65
C GLY A 89 -19.15 11.38 -14.46
N LYS A 90 -19.81 10.88 -15.52
CA LYS A 90 -21.19 10.41 -15.44
C LYS A 90 -21.28 9.19 -14.52
N LEU A 91 -22.17 9.23 -13.53
CA LEU A 91 -22.50 8.07 -12.70
C LEU A 91 -22.98 6.91 -13.59
N LYS A 92 -22.31 5.76 -13.48
CA LYS A 92 -22.67 4.52 -14.18
C LYS A 92 -23.57 3.66 -13.32
N TRP A 93 -23.23 3.53 -12.04
CA TRP A 93 -24.01 2.77 -11.07
C TRP A 93 -23.66 3.18 -9.64
N SER A 94 -24.58 2.88 -8.72
CA SER A 94 -24.39 2.95 -7.27
C SER A 94 -24.88 1.65 -6.66
N ALA A 95 -24.08 1.05 -5.78
CA ALA A 95 -24.39 -0.19 -5.07
C ALA A 95 -24.38 0.09 -3.57
N ASN A 96 -25.49 -0.16 -2.89
CA ASN A 96 -25.57 -0.13 -1.43
C ASN A 96 -25.30 -1.53 -0.84
N PHE A 97 -24.86 -1.55 0.41
CA PHE A 97 -24.58 -2.80 1.14
C PHE A 97 -25.63 -3.14 2.20
N ALA A 98 -26.58 -2.22 2.45
CA ALA A 98 -27.65 -2.41 3.41
C ALA A 98 -28.75 -3.31 2.82
N ASP A 99 -29.01 -4.45 3.46
CA ASP A 99 -30.17 -5.25 3.12
C ASP A 99 -31.45 -4.46 3.53
N PRO A 100 -32.55 -4.49 2.76
CA PRO A 100 -33.74 -3.71 3.07
C PRO A 100 -34.26 -3.94 4.49
N GLY A 101 -34.49 -2.85 5.23
CA GLY A 101 -34.97 -2.91 6.63
C GLY A 101 -33.90 -3.28 7.66
N THR A 102 -32.63 -3.41 7.25
CA THR A 102 -31.51 -3.61 8.18
C THR A 102 -30.78 -2.30 8.43
N PHE A 103 -30.37 -2.11 9.68
CA PHE A 103 -29.46 -1.05 10.07
C PHE A 103 -28.02 -1.55 9.91
N MET A 104 -27.14 -0.74 9.33
CA MET A 104 -25.72 -1.06 9.17
C MET A 104 -24.86 -0.20 10.11
N GLU A 105 -24.59 -0.69 11.32
CA GLU A 105 -23.53 -0.16 12.20
C GLU A 105 -22.19 -0.84 11.89
N ARG A 106 -21.74 -0.80 10.64
CA ARG A 106 -20.48 -1.44 10.26
C ARG A 106 -19.61 -0.47 9.50
N GLU A 107 -18.35 -0.43 9.89
CA GLU A 107 -17.35 0.38 9.22
C GLU A 107 -16.78 -0.42 8.05
N ALA A 108 -16.81 0.18 6.86
CA ALA A 108 -16.07 -0.39 5.75
C ALA A 108 -14.56 -0.21 5.97
N ARG A 109 -13.80 -1.26 5.74
CA ARG A 109 -12.34 -1.19 5.57
C ARG A 109 -12.04 -0.70 4.13
N PRO A 110 -10.82 -0.19 3.87
CA PRO A 110 -10.40 0.16 2.51
C PRO A 110 -10.70 -0.97 1.51
N TYR A 111 -11.33 -0.62 0.40
CA TYR A 111 -11.75 -1.60 -0.60
C TYR A 111 -10.59 -2.02 -1.50
N LEU A 112 -10.68 -3.23 -2.05
CA LEU A 112 -9.71 -3.76 -3.03
C LEU A 112 -10.35 -3.76 -4.42
N VAL A 113 -9.57 -3.40 -5.44
CA VAL A 113 -10.00 -3.49 -6.84
C VAL A 113 -9.14 -4.51 -7.57
N SER A 114 -9.75 -5.53 -8.16
CA SER A 114 -9.03 -6.48 -9.02
C SER A 114 -8.87 -5.96 -10.45
N PRO A 115 -7.91 -6.51 -11.22
CA PRO A 115 -7.71 -6.13 -12.63
C PRO A 115 -8.92 -6.33 -13.55
N ASP A 116 -9.87 -7.20 -13.19
CA ASP A 116 -11.14 -7.40 -13.90
C ASP A 116 -12.23 -6.38 -13.51
N GLY A 117 -11.91 -5.45 -12.60
CA GLY A 117 -12.82 -4.44 -12.09
C GLY A 117 -13.73 -4.89 -10.95
N THR A 118 -13.61 -6.13 -10.46
CA THR A 118 -14.35 -6.53 -9.26
C THR A 118 -13.84 -5.74 -8.06
N VAL A 119 -14.76 -5.14 -7.31
CA VAL A 119 -14.46 -4.41 -6.08
C VAL A 119 -14.84 -5.29 -4.88
N TYR A 120 -13.90 -5.46 -3.96
CA TYR A 120 -14.13 -6.17 -2.70
C TYR A 120 -14.22 -5.18 -1.56
N VAL A 121 -15.37 -5.15 -0.89
CA VAL A 121 -15.64 -4.27 0.25
C VAL A 121 -15.80 -5.14 1.48
N THR A 122 -15.09 -4.79 2.55
CA THR A 122 -15.08 -5.54 3.81
C THR A 122 -15.69 -4.69 4.89
N PHE A 123 -16.68 -5.24 5.59
CA PHE A 123 -17.32 -4.62 6.74
C PHE A 123 -17.01 -5.44 7.98
N THR A 124 -16.25 -4.86 8.90
CA THR A 124 -15.97 -5.46 10.21
C THR A 124 -16.99 -4.96 11.22
N ASP A 125 -17.26 -5.78 12.23
CA ASP A 125 -18.20 -5.45 13.30
C ASP A 125 -17.48 -5.64 14.63
N ASP A 126 -16.70 -4.61 14.97
CA ASP A 126 -15.84 -4.60 16.14
C ASP A 126 -16.64 -4.31 17.43
N VAL A 127 -17.90 -3.89 17.31
CA VAL A 127 -18.74 -3.41 18.42
C VAL A 127 -19.83 -4.41 18.81
N LEU A 128 -20.58 -4.95 17.84
CA LEU A 128 -21.73 -5.82 18.07
C LEU A 128 -21.41 -7.31 17.88
N GLY A 129 -20.19 -7.64 17.45
CA GLY A 129 -19.73 -9.02 17.30
C GLY A 129 -20.45 -9.80 16.19
N GLY A 130 -21.13 -9.12 15.26
CA GLY A 130 -21.88 -9.71 14.16
C GLY A 130 -21.02 -10.27 13.02
N GLY A 131 -19.71 -10.38 13.22
CA GLY A 131 -18.73 -10.94 12.30
C GLY A 131 -18.47 -10.08 11.05
N THR A 132 -17.45 -10.45 10.29
CA THR A 132 -17.03 -9.74 9.08
C THR A 132 -17.88 -10.13 7.88
N GLN A 133 -18.33 -9.15 7.11
CA GLN A 133 -18.96 -9.36 5.80
C GLN A 133 -18.05 -8.88 4.69
N ILE A 134 -17.87 -9.71 3.66
CA ILE A 134 -17.12 -9.37 2.46
C ILE A 134 -18.09 -9.41 1.29
N TYR A 135 -18.15 -8.31 0.55
CA TYR A 135 -18.93 -8.18 -0.67
C TYR A 135 -18.02 -8.13 -1.87
N ALA A 136 -18.43 -8.77 -2.95
CA ALA A 136 -17.84 -8.56 -4.27
C ALA A 136 -18.86 -7.89 -5.19
N VAL A 137 -18.47 -6.77 -5.78
CA VAL A 137 -19.28 -6.00 -6.74
C VAL A 137 -18.58 -6.03 -8.09
N GLY A 138 -19.29 -6.44 -9.14
CA GLY A 138 -18.76 -6.44 -10.50
C GLY A 138 -18.60 -5.03 -11.05
N PRO A 139 -17.87 -4.86 -12.17
CA PRO A 139 -17.74 -3.57 -12.84
C PRO A 139 -19.07 -3.04 -13.42
N ASP A 140 -20.10 -3.88 -13.48
CA ASP A 140 -21.47 -3.52 -13.84
C ASP A 140 -22.33 -3.05 -12.65
N GLY A 141 -21.75 -2.99 -11.44
CA GLY A 141 -22.41 -2.56 -10.22
C GLY A 141 -23.22 -3.65 -9.53
N LYS A 142 -23.29 -4.87 -10.10
CA LYS A 142 -24.05 -5.97 -9.50
C LYS A 142 -23.21 -6.69 -8.45
N ARG A 143 -23.83 -7.00 -7.31
CA ARG A 143 -23.24 -7.89 -6.29
C ARG A 143 -23.03 -9.28 -6.91
N LYS A 144 -21.76 -9.70 -7.04
CA LYS A 144 -21.38 -11.05 -7.48
C LYS A 144 -21.67 -12.06 -6.38
N TRP A 145 -21.26 -11.73 -5.15
CA TRP A 145 -21.46 -12.58 -3.97
C TRP A 145 -21.32 -11.77 -2.67
N LYS A 146 -21.78 -12.37 -1.56
CA LYS A 146 -21.60 -11.94 -0.17
C LYS A 146 -21.09 -13.13 0.63
N LEU A 147 -20.05 -12.92 1.44
CA LEU A 147 -19.50 -13.94 2.33
C LEU A 147 -19.46 -13.41 3.76
N THR A 148 -19.97 -14.20 4.70
CA THR A 148 -19.91 -13.88 6.14
C THR A 148 -18.87 -14.76 6.84
N LEU A 149 -18.00 -14.11 7.61
CA LEU A 149 -17.01 -14.73 8.48
C LEU A 149 -17.39 -14.46 9.94
N SER A 150 -17.09 -15.41 10.82
CA SER A 150 -17.37 -15.27 12.26
C SER A 150 -16.39 -14.34 12.98
N ALA A 151 -15.25 -14.03 12.36
CA ALA A 151 -14.26 -13.11 12.92
C ALA A 151 -14.82 -11.67 12.93
N ALA A 152 -14.68 -10.97 14.05
CA ALA A 152 -15.15 -9.60 14.21
C ALA A 152 -14.28 -8.58 13.45
N SER A 153 -12.96 -8.72 13.56
CA SER A 153 -11.94 -7.87 12.94
C SER A 153 -10.98 -8.67 12.05
N GLY A 154 -10.32 -7.98 11.12
CA GLY A 154 -9.24 -8.49 10.31
C GLY A 154 -8.99 -7.68 9.03
N SER A 155 -7.98 -8.09 8.29
CA SER A 155 -7.58 -7.47 7.03
C SER A 155 -7.80 -8.42 5.85
N LEU A 156 -8.41 -7.89 4.78
CA LEU A 156 -8.58 -8.61 3.52
C LEU A 156 -7.43 -8.26 2.58
N TYR A 157 -6.82 -9.27 1.97
CA TYR A 157 -5.77 -9.12 0.97
C TYR A 157 -6.11 -9.88 -0.30
N ARG A 158 -5.63 -9.38 -1.44
CA ARG A 158 -5.71 -10.06 -2.73
C ARG A 158 -4.38 -10.71 -3.09
N LEU A 159 -4.41 -11.99 -3.40
CA LEU A 159 -3.25 -12.76 -3.86
C LEU A 159 -3.09 -12.61 -5.39
N SER A 160 -1.88 -12.87 -5.89
CA SER A 160 -1.56 -12.75 -7.32
C SER A 160 -2.38 -13.70 -8.22
N ASN A 161 -2.82 -14.84 -7.69
CA ASN A 161 -3.71 -15.77 -8.39
C ASN A 161 -5.19 -15.32 -8.42
N GLY A 162 -5.51 -14.15 -7.85
CA GLY A 162 -6.85 -13.58 -7.80
C GLY A 162 -7.71 -14.03 -6.64
N ASN A 163 -7.32 -15.06 -5.89
CA ASN A 163 -7.98 -15.42 -4.64
C ASN A 163 -7.72 -14.36 -3.56
N LEU A 164 -8.52 -14.41 -2.50
CA LEU A 164 -8.40 -13.50 -1.37
C LEU A 164 -7.97 -14.28 -0.13
N VAL A 165 -7.28 -13.60 0.78
CA VAL A 165 -7.05 -14.11 2.13
C VAL A 165 -7.55 -13.07 3.12
N PHE A 166 -8.42 -13.50 4.02
CA PHE A 166 -8.81 -12.70 5.18
C PHE A 166 -7.98 -13.15 6.38
N ALA A 167 -7.16 -12.25 6.91
CA ALA A 167 -6.38 -12.46 8.13
C ALA A 167 -7.18 -11.88 9.31
N SER A 168 -7.86 -12.77 10.04
CA SER A 168 -8.64 -12.37 11.21
C SER A 168 -7.74 -11.98 12.37
N GLU A 169 -8.18 -10.98 13.11
CA GLU A 169 -7.52 -10.54 14.33
C GLU A 169 -8.13 -11.27 15.53
N GLY A 170 -7.25 -11.80 16.37
CA GLY A 170 -7.62 -12.44 17.63
C GLY A 170 -7.37 -11.53 18.83
N LYS A 171 -7.09 -12.11 20.00
CA LYS A 171 -6.65 -11.32 21.16
C LYS A 171 -5.16 -11.05 21.09
N LEU A 172 -4.73 -9.82 21.35
CA LEU A 172 -3.31 -9.50 21.50
C LEU A 172 -2.76 -10.12 22.80
N ASP A 173 -1.63 -10.83 22.70
CA ASP A 173 -0.84 -11.24 23.85
C ASP A 173 0.18 -10.17 24.26
N ASP A 174 0.87 -10.37 25.39
CA ASP A 174 1.86 -9.43 25.93
C ASP A 174 3.05 -9.18 24.99
N ASN A 175 3.21 -9.98 23.94
CA ASN A 175 4.25 -9.82 22.93
C ASN A 175 3.72 -9.16 21.64
N GLY A 176 2.49 -8.63 21.67
CA GLY A 176 1.84 -7.99 20.54
C GLY A 176 1.42 -8.96 19.44
N ASN A 177 1.25 -10.25 19.73
CA ASN A 177 0.75 -11.21 18.74
C ASN A 177 -0.75 -11.37 18.85
N TYR A 178 -1.45 -11.45 17.73
CA TYR A 178 -2.80 -11.99 17.73
C TYR A 178 -2.79 -13.49 18.04
N THR A 179 -3.67 -13.90 18.96
CA THR A 179 -3.88 -15.29 19.40
C THR A 179 -5.32 -15.70 19.14
N GLY A 180 -5.53 -16.96 18.73
CA GLY A 180 -6.83 -17.41 18.24
C GLY A 180 -7.19 -16.87 16.85
N ALA A 181 -6.20 -16.29 16.15
CA ALA A 181 -6.34 -15.74 14.81
C ALA A 181 -6.33 -16.84 13.73
N SER A 182 -6.90 -16.55 12.57
CA SER A 182 -6.92 -17.44 11.42
C SER A 182 -6.80 -16.72 10.08
N LEU A 183 -6.17 -17.41 9.11
CA LEU A 183 -6.16 -17.05 7.70
C LEU A 183 -7.27 -17.83 6.98
N THR A 184 -8.28 -17.14 6.48
CA THR A 184 -9.32 -17.73 5.63
C THR A 184 -8.98 -17.47 4.17
N LEU A 185 -8.63 -18.52 3.43
CA LEU A 185 -8.47 -18.48 1.97
C LEU A 185 -9.85 -18.54 1.31
N ILE A 186 -10.13 -17.56 0.47
CA ILE A 186 -11.42 -17.36 -0.20
C ILE A 186 -11.18 -17.42 -1.71
N HIS A 187 -11.92 -18.27 -2.41
CA HIS A 187 -11.89 -18.30 -3.86
C HIS A 187 -12.43 -16.97 -4.41
N LYS A 188 -11.91 -16.51 -5.55
CA LYS A 188 -12.37 -15.28 -6.21
C LYS A 188 -13.88 -15.23 -6.51
N ASP A 189 -14.54 -16.41 -6.54
CA ASP A 189 -15.98 -16.57 -6.74
C ASP A 189 -16.79 -16.67 -5.42
N GLY A 190 -16.17 -16.42 -4.26
CA GLY A 190 -16.88 -16.09 -3.02
C GLY A 190 -17.05 -17.21 -1.99
N TYR A 191 -16.49 -18.41 -2.22
CA TYR A 191 -16.55 -19.51 -1.27
C TYR A 191 -15.22 -19.76 -0.56
N LYS A 192 -15.28 -20.26 0.68
CA LYS A 192 -14.09 -20.57 1.50
C LYS A 192 -13.40 -21.82 0.94
N LEU A 193 -12.08 -21.75 0.76
CA LEU A 193 -11.25 -22.87 0.33
C LEU A 193 -10.56 -23.54 1.51
N ARG A 194 -10.04 -22.74 2.44
CA ARG A 194 -9.23 -23.23 3.56
C ARG A 194 -9.25 -22.23 4.70
N ASN A 195 -9.14 -22.72 5.93
CA ASN A 195 -8.89 -21.91 7.11
C ASN A 195 -7.69 -22.47 7.87
N VAL A 196 -6.73 -21.62 8.22
CA VAL A 196 -5.52 -22.02 8.95
C VAL A 196 -5.35 -21.11 10.16
N SER A 197 -5.27 -21.69 11.35
CA SER A 197 -4.96 -20.93 12.57
C SER A 197 -3.52 -20.43 12.52
N TYR A 198 -3.29 -19.23 13.04
CA TYR A 198 -1.95 -18.69 13.19
C TYR A 198 -1.83 -17.90 14.50
N LYS A 199 -0.57 -17.61 14.87
CA LYS A 199 -0.22 -16.70 15.96
C LYS A 199 0.69 -15.63 15.42
N GLY A 200 0.42 -14.36 15.72
CA GLY A 200 1.26 -13.25 15.26
C GLY A 200 0.47 -12.19 14.51
N THR A 201 1.18 -11.39 13.71
CA THR A 201 0.61 -10.47 12.73
C THR A 201 0.79 -11.07 11.33
N ALA A 202 -0.09 -10.70 10.39
CA ALA A 202 -0.03 -11.23 9.03
C ALA A 202 -0.30 -10.16 7.98
N MET A 203 0.40 -10.25 6.87
CA MET A 203 0.11 -9.51 5.64
C MET A 203 0.14 -10.45 4.44
N ALA A 204 -0.47 -10.05 3.34
CA ALA A 204 -0.27 -10.74 2.06
C ALA A 204 -0.05 -9.75 0.94
N GLN A 205 0.88 -10.10 0.05
CA GLN A 205 1.21 -9.32 -1.13
C GLN A 205 1.70 -10.26 -2.22
N GLY A 206 1.19 -10.06 -3.44
CA GLY A 206 1.56 -10.88 -4.59
C GLY A 206 1.34 -12.37 -4.30
N PRO A 207 2.37 -13.23 -4.45
CA PRO A 207 2.23 -14.68 -4.31
C PRO A 207 2.50 -15.20 -2.88
N ARG A 208 2.54 -14.34 -1.86
CA ARG A 208 2.86 -14.75 -0.47
C ARG A 208 1.90 -14.18 0.56
N VAL A 209 1.74 -14.96 1.63
CA VAL A 209 1.28 -14.49 2.94
C VAL A 209 2.46 -14.59 3.89
N LEU A 210 2.78 -13.50 4.59
CA LEU A 210 3.82 -13.46 5.61
C LEU A 210 3.15 -13.39 6.98
N ILE A 211 3.66 -14.18 7.92
CA ILE A 211 3.24 -14.19 9.31
C ILE A 211 4.48 -13.91 10.15
N GLN A 212 4.35 -13.00 11.11
CA GLN A 212 5.39 -12.68 12.06
C GLN A 212 4.90 -12.98 13.48
N THR A 213 5.66 -13.78 14.23
CA THR A 213 5.42 -14.06 15.65
C THR A 213 6.56 -13.53 16.51
N ASN A 214 6.23 -12.79 17.57
CA ASN A 214 7.17 -12.33 18.59
C ASN A 214 7.14 -13.26 19.81
N TYR A 215 8.29 -13.74 20.27
CA TYR A 215 8.35 -14.72 21.37
C TYR A 215 8.74 -14.15 22.74
N GLY A 216 8.85 -12.82 22.87
CA GLY A 216 9.30 -12.17 24.10
C GLY A 216 10.72 -12.58 24.51
N GLY A 217 11.19 -12.06 25.65
CA GLY A 217 12.42 -12.52 26.31
C GLY A 217 13.68 -12.54 25.44
N GLY A 218 13.76 -11.64 24.44
CA GLY A 218 14.90 -11.54 23.54
C GLY A 218 15.09 -12.73 22.58
N LYS A 219 14.06 -13.54 22.31
CA LYS A 219 14.21 -14.72 21.41
C LYS A 219 14.29 -14.40 19.92
N GLY A 220 14.01 -13.16 19.52
CA GLY A 220 13.91 -12.77 18.12
C GLY A 220 12.53 -13.08 17.52
N SER A 221 12.08 -12.27 16.56
CA SER A 221 10.84 -12.55 15.82
C SER A 221 11.00 -13.75 14.89
N HIS A 222 9.89 -14.42 14.62
CA HIS A 222 9.79 -15.60 13.78
C HIS A 222 8.95 -15.28 12.56
N ILE A 223 9.49 -15.55 11.38
CA ILE A 223 8.83 -15.26 10.12
C ILE A 223 8.43 -16.57 9.46
N GLU A 224 7.15 -16.70 9.15
CA GLU A 224 6.61 -17.79 8.35
C GLU A 224 6.07 -17.23 7.04
N ALA A 225 6.45 -17.84 5.92
CA ALA A 225 5.93 -17.50 4.60
C ALA A 225 5.09 -18.64 4.04
N LEU A 226 3.89 -18.30 3.60
CA LEU A 226 2.95 -19.22 2.95
C LEU A 226 2.80 -18.89 1.47
N ASP A 227 2.49 -19.90 0.67
CA ASP A 227 2.07 -19.73 -0.72
C ASP A 227 0.58 -19.32 -0.82
N THR A 228 0.11 -19.14 -2.06
CA THR A 228 -1.27 -18.73 -2.34
C THR A 228 -2.33 -19.80 -2.01
N SER A 229 -1.92 -20.99 -1.55
CA SER A 229 -2.78 -22.08 -1.05
C SER A 229 -2.72 -22.21 0.48
N LEU A 230 -2.06 -21.25 1.16
CA LEU A 230 -1.74 -21.26 2.58
C LEU A 230 -0.90 -22.47 3.00
N LYS A 231 -0.04 -22.99 2.11
CA LYS A 231 0.96 -23.99 2.48
C LYS A 231 2.25 -23.27 2.85
N ARG A 232 2.87 -23.71 3.94
CA ARG A 232 4.17 -23.21 4.38
C ARG A 232 5.22 -23.45 3.31
N VAL A 233 5.89 -22.38 2.92
CA VAL A 233 7.04 -22.40 2.01
C VAL A 233 8.33 -22.44 2.82
N PHE A 234 8.47 -21.51 3.76
CA PHE A 234 9.62 -21.47 4.66
C PHE A 234 9.28 -20.84 6.00
N VAL A 235 10.18 -21.06 6.94
CA VAL A 235 10.18 -20.47 8.27
C VAL A 235 11.60 -19.98 8.56
N TYR A 236 11.72 -18.80 9.16
CA TYR A 236 12.98 -18.22 9.55
C TYR A 236 12.90 -17.62 10.96
N GLN A 237 13.80 -18.07 11.83
CA GLN A 237 13.97 -17.50 13.16
C GLN A 237 15.04 -16.41 13.11
N LEU A 238 14.66 -15.17 13.42
CA LEU A 238 15.63 -14.08 13.51
C LEU A 238 16.54 -14.30 14.74
N PRO A 239 17.78 -13.76 14.71
CA PRO A 239 18.70 -13.83 15.84
C PRO A 239 18.07 -13.33 17.13
N ALA A 240 18.52 -13.86 18.26
CA ALA A 240 18.10 -13.39 19.58
C ALA A 240 18.29 -11.87 19.70
N GLY A 241 17.29 -11.19 20.29
CA GLY A 241 17.20 -9.74 20.45
C GLY A 241 16.71 -8.99 19.22
N SER A 242 16.50 -9.66 18.09
CA SER A 242 16.01 -9.02 16.88
C SER A 242 14.51 -8.79 16.92
N TYR A 243 14.05 -7.82 16.16
CA TYR A 243 12.64 -7.51 16.01
C TYR A 243 12.31 -7.24 14.55
N ALA A 244 11.13 -7.65 14.10
CA ALA A 244 10.59 -7.34 12.79
C ALA A 244 9.13 -6.92 12.93
N GLU A 245 8.62 -6.19 11.96
CA GLU A 245 7.21 -5.82 11.87
C GLU A 245 6.73 -6.11 10.45
N VAL A 246 5.81 -7.07 10.33
CA VAL A 246 5.37 -7.57 9.03
C VAL A 246 4.74 -6.49 8.15
N GLY A 247 4.22 -5.41 8.75
CA GLY A 247 3.66 -4.27 8.02
C GLY A 247 4.69 -3.46 7.21
N TYR A 248 5.98 -3.64 7.46
CA TYR A 248 7.06 -3.04 6.66
C TYR A 248 7.77 -4.04 5.74
N ASP A 249 7.31 -5.28 5.71
CA ASP A 249 7.83 -6.29 4.80
C ASP A 249 7.22 -6.08 3.41
N ALA A 250 7.90 -6.63 2.39
CA ALA A 250 7.44 -6.54 1.03
C ALA A 250 7.66 -7.86 0.29
N VAL A 251 6.86 -8.11 -0.74
CA VAL A 251 6.96 -9.31 -1.57
C VAL A 251 7.08 -8.90 -3.03
N LEU A 252 8.12 -9.38 -3.69
CA LEU A 252 8.30 -9.19 -5.14
C LEU A 252 7.35 -10.10 -5.93
N SER A 253 7.12 -9.76 -7.19
CA SER A 253 6.29 -10.53 -8.12
C SER A 253 6.69 -12.01 -8.24
N ASP A 254 7.99 -12.31 -8.15
CA ASP A 254 8.55 -13.67 -8.19
C ASP A 254 8.37 -14.46 -6.89
N GLY A 255 7.89 -13.81 -5.83
CA GLY A 255 7.69 -14.37 -4.50
C GLY A 255 8.90 -14.29 -3.57
N THR A 256 9.94 -13.56 -3.95
CA THR A 256 11.01 -13.13 -3.03
C THR A 256 10.40 -12.31 -1.91
N ALA A 257 10.67 -12.69 -0.67
CA ALA A 257 10.23 -11.97 0.52
C ALA A 257 11.33 -11.04 1.02
N LEU A 258 10.97 -9.79 1.30
CA LEU A 258 11.85 -8.76 1.85
C LEU A 258 11.41 -8.49 3.28
N ILE A 259 12.27 -8.85 4.24
CA ILE A 259 11.97 -8.75 5.67
C ILE A 259 12.76 -7.61 6.28
N ARG A 260 12.06 -6.58 6.78
CA ARG A 260 12.67 -5.48 7.50
C ARG A 260 12.79 -5.86 8.98
N THR A 261 14.00 -5.74 9.51
CA THR A 261 14.29 -6.14 10.89
C THR A 261 15.31 -5.22 11.54
N ASN A 262 15.17 -5.02 12.85
CA ASN A 262 16.22 -4.47 13.69
C ASN A 262 17.02 -5.64 14.30
N LEU A 263 18.31 -5.70 14.00
CA LEU A 263 19.22 -6.68 14.58
C LEU A 263 20.04 -6.04 15.71
N PRO A 264 20.28 -6.75 16.83
CA PRO A 264 21.10 -6.22 17.92
C PRO A 264 22.50 -5.84 17.45
N LYS A 265 23.00 -4.71 17.94
CA LYS A 265 24.34 -4.16 17.66
C LYS A 265 24.60 -3.71 16.23
N THR A 266 23.84 -4.19 15.24
CA THR A 266 24.00 -3.79 13.82
C THR A 266 22.91 -2.85 13.32
N GLY A 267 21.78 -2.73 14.04
CA GLY A 267 20.70 -1.81 13.69
C GLY A 267 19.75 -2.35 12.62
N ASN A 268 19.14 -1.44 11.86
CA ASN A 268 18.09 -1.77 10.90
C ASN A 268 18.66 -2.40 9.62
N ARG A 269 18.04 -3.51 9.22
CA ARG A 269 18.42 -4.30 8.05
C ARG A 269 17.21 -4.71 7.24
N LEU A 270 17.45 -4.88 5.94
CA LEU A 270 16.55 -5.56 5.02
C LEU A 270 17.17 -6.89 4.63
N LEU A 271 16.44 -7.98 4.83
CA LEU A 271 16.84 -9.32 4.45
C LEU A 271 16.02 -9.77 3.23
N GLY A 272 16.69 -10.27 2.20
CA GLY A 272 16.03 -10.83 1.02
C GLY A 272 16.03 -12.35 1.05
N PHE A 273 14.87 -12.98 0.98
CA PHE A 273 14.70 -14.43 0.91
C PHE A 273 14.18 -14.82 -0.46
N SER A 274 14.80 -15.82 -1.07
CA SER A 274 14.34 -16.37 -2.36
C SER A 274 12.90 -16.86 -2.27
N PRO A 275 12.22 -17.09 -3.41
CA PRO A 275 10.87 -17.66 -3.39
C PRO A 275 10.76 -18.98 -2.63
N GLY A 276 11.86 -19.75 -2.51
CA GLY A 276 11.93 -20.99 -1.72
C GLY A 276 12.47 -20.83 -0.29
N GLY A 277 12.70 -19.60 0.18
CA GLY A 277 13.13 -19.33 1.56
C GLY A 277 14.62 -19.32 1.83
N LYS A 278 15.47 -19.39 0.79
CA LYS A 278 16.92 -19.25 0.97
C LYS A 278 17.26 -17.78 1.19
N LEU A 279 17.96 -17.46 2.28
CA LEU A 279 18.52 -16.12 2.48
C LEU A 279 19.49 -15.80 1.33
N LEU A 280 19.19 -14.73 0.59
CA LEU A 280 19.97 -14.27 -0.56
C LEU A 280 21.00 -13.22 -0.13
N TRP A 281 20.57 -12.25 0.68
CA TRP A 281 21.38 -11.12 1.12
C TRP A 281 20.79 -10.45 2.36
N GLY A 282 21.62 -9.66 3.04
CA GLY A 282 21.21 -8.68 4.03
C GLY A 282 21.82 -7.32 3.70
N ARG A 283 21.06 -6.24 3.87
CA ARG A 283 21.49 -4.87 3.61
C ARG A 283 21.19 -3.99 4.81
N ASP A 284 22.13 -3.12 5.15
CA ASP A 284 21.88 -2.07 6.14
C ASP A 284 20.99 -1.00 5.51
N ILE A 285 19.97 -0.56 6.26
CA ILE A 285 19.04 0.48 5.83
C ILE A 285 18.87 1.52 6.95
N ALA A 286 18.47 2.73 6.59
CA ALA A 286 18.18 3.76 7.58
C ALA A 286 17.00 3.34 8.47
N GLY A 287 17.00 3.80 9.73
CA GLY A 287 15.91 3.49 10.65
C GLY A 287 14.55 4.06 10.21
N ASN A 288 14.56 5.19 9.53
CA ASN A 288 13.38 5.82 8.92
C ASN A 288 13.15 5.36 7.46
N ALA A 289 13.82 4.30 6.99
CA ALA A 289 13.67 3.90 5.60
C ALA A 289 12.30 3.29 5.31
N THR A 290 11.63 3.79 4.26
CA THR A 290 10.45 3.17 3.65
C THR A 290 10.90 2.16 2.61
N VAL A 291 10.34 0.94 2.67
CA VAL A 291 10.61 -0.15 1.72
C VAL A 291 9.30 -0.53 1.05
N SER A 292 9.31 -0.72 -0.26
CA SER A 292 8.13 -1.16 -1.00
C SER A 292 8.49 -2.01 -2.20
N SER A 293 7.62 -2.97 -2.51
CA SER A 293 7.68 -3.74 -3.76
C SER A 293 7.19 -2.88 -4.91
N LEU A 294 7.95 -2.89 -6.00
CA LEU A 294 7.66 -2.18 -7.24
C LEU A 294 7.53 -3.19 -8.39
N GLY A 295 6.95 -4.36 -8.11
CA GLY A 295 6.85 -5.49 -9.03
C GLY A 295 8.04 -6.44 -8.89
N ASP A 296 8.86 -6.53 -9.94
CA ASP A 296 10.07 -7.39 -9.98
C ASP A 296 11.26 -6.76 -9.25
N VAL A 297 11.15 -5.49 -8.89
CA VAL A 297 12.15 -4.70 -8.17
C VAL A 297 11.54 -4.15 -6.88
N TYR A 298 12.38 -3.63 -5.99
CA TYR A 298 11.94 -2.92 -4.80
C TYR A 298 12.65 -1.58 -4.68
N GLY A 299 11.98 -0.62 -4.07
CA GLY A 299 12.60 0.64 -3.70
C GLY A 299 12.81 0.73 -2.20
N VAL A 300 13.87 1.43 -1.84
CA VAL A 300 14.21 1.82 -0.47
C VAL A 300 14.40 3.33 -0.49
N PHE A 301 13.56 4.05 0.23
CA PHE A 301 13.71 5.49 0.44
C PHE A 301 14.19 5.74 1.87
N GLY A 302 15.28 6.48 2.03
CA GLY A 302 15.75 6.91 3.35
C GLY A 302 16.89 7.90 3.23
N ASN A 303 17.02 8.80 4.21
CA ASN A 303 18.03 9.86 4.24
C ASN A 303 18.09 10.67 2.92
N GLY A 304 16.92 11.06 2.40
CA GLY A 304 16.82 11.85 1.16
C GLY A 304 17.26 11.12 -0.11
N LYS A 305 17.30 9.78 -0.11
CA LYS A 305 17.70 8.99 -1.28
C LYS A 305 16.71 7.88 -1.55
N LEU A 306 16.17 7.85 -2.78
CA LEU A 306 15.49 6.69 -3.33
C LEU A 306 16.51 5.79 -4.03
N ALA A 307 16.58 4.52 -3.63
CA ALA A 307 17.38 3.51 -4.28
C ALA A 307 16.47 2.36 -4.72
N VAL A 308 16.53 2.01 -6.01
CA VAL A 308 15.80 0.88 -6.59
C VAL A 308 16.75 -0.28 -6.81
N TYR A 309 16.34 -1.45 -6.34
CA TYR A 309 17.13 -2.67 -6.32
C TYR A 309 16.36 -3.80 -6.98
N ASN A 310 17.10 -4.76 -7.54
CA ASN A 310 16.59 -6.09 -7.82
C ASN A 310 17.28 -7.10 -6.88
N THR A 311 16.99 -8.38 -7.04
CA THR A 311 17.60 -9.44 -6.20
C THR A 311 19.12 -9.54 -6.33
N LYS A 312 19.72 -9.01 -7.41
CA LYS A 312 21.17 -9.01 -7.66
C LYS A 312 21.87 -7.79 -7.06
N GLY A 313 21.20 -6.66 -6.91
CA GLY A 313 21.86 -5.44 -6.43
C GLY A 313 21.12 -4.15 -6.74
N LEU A 314 21.82 -3.05 -6.49
CA LEU A 314 21.36 -1.70 -6.84
C LEU A 314 21.20 -1.61 -8.35
N VAL A 315 20.02 -1.20 -8.81
CA VAL A 315 19.75 -0.92 -10.23
C VAL A 315 20.03 0.55 -10.50
N LYS A 316 19.53 1.44 -9.64
CA LYS A 316 19.64 2.89 -9.77
C LYS A 316 19.30 3.60 -8.47
N SER A 317 19.66 4.86 -8.36
CA SER A 317 19.25 5.70 -7.24
C SER A 317 19.22 7.17 -7.63
N ALA A 318 18.35 7.95 -6.98
CA ALA A 318 18.29 9.40 -7.11
C ALA A 318 18.11 10.04 -5.72
N ALA A 319 18.66 11.24 -5.56
CA ALA A 319 18.47 12.05 -4.36
C ALA A 319 17.17 12.85 -4.47
N PHE A 320 16.43 12.92 -3.37
CA PHE A 320 15.22 13.72 -3.23
C PHE A 320 15.29 14.45 -1.89
N GLN A 321 14.83 15.69 -1.88
CA GLN A 321 14.78 16.47 -0.66
C GLN A 321 13.47 17.22 -0.63
N ASP A 322 12.68 16.93 0.39
CA ASP A 322 11.38 17.55 0.61
C ASP A 322 11.13 17.84 2.08
N LYS A 323 10.19 18.73 2.37
CA LYS A 323 10.03 19.34 3.70
C LYS A 323 9.59 18.38 4.80
N SER A 324 9.08 17.20 4.45
CA SER A 324 8.68 16.18 5.42
C SER A 324 9.61 14.98 5.36
N GLU A 325 10.16 14.56 6.50
CA GLU A 325 10.78 13.24 6.67
C GLU A 325 9.83 12.22 7.33
N PHE A 326 8.60 12.65 7.65
CA PHE A 326 7.62 11.85 8.38
C PHE A 326 6.49 11.41 7.42
N PHE A 327 6.08 10.14 7.53
CA PHE A 327 5.05 9.51 6.68
C PHE A 327 5.36 9.54 5.17
N ILE A 328 6.49 8.92 4.80
CA ILE A 328 6.86 8.73 3.40
C ILE A 328 6.26 7.41 2.89
N SER A 329 5.51 7.47 1.80
CA SER A 329 5.02 6.27 1.12
C SER A 329 5.65 6.10 -0.26
N LEU A 330 5.86 4.84 -0.62
CA LEU A 330 6.46 4.42 -1.87
C LEU A 330 5.58 3.34 -2.51
N SER A 331 5.19 3.54 -3.77
CA SER A 331 4.28 2.64 -4.47
C SER A 331 4.61 2.53 -5.96
N LEU A 332 4.18 1.42 -6.56
CA LEU A 332 4.08 1.29 -8.01
C LEU A 332 2.68 1.77 -8.42
N LEU A 333 2.64 2.71 -9.36
CA LEU A 333 1.41 3.28 -9.90
C LEU A 333 0.88 2.42 -11.06
N GLN A 334 -0.37 2.64 -11.47
CA GLN A 334 -1.03 1.79 -12.48
C GLN A 334 -0.40 1.87 -13.88
N ASP A 335 0.35 2.93 -14.14
CA ASP A 335 1.07 3.23 -15.37
C ASP A 335 2.56 2.86 -15.29
N ASP A 336 2.91 1.97 -14.35
CA ASP A 336 4.27 1.50 -14.06
C ASP A 336 5.25 2.59 -13.57
N ARG A 337 4.76 3.80 -13.26
CA ARG A 337 5.58 4.84 -12.61
C ARG A 337 5.75 4.55 -11.13
N ILE A 338 6.76 5.17 -10.54
CA ILE A 338 6.99 5.08 -9.09
C ILE A 338 6.36 6.31 -8.43
N GLY A 339 5.44 6.09 -7.50
CA GLY A 339 4.87 7.12 -6.63
C GLY A 339 5.74 7.28 -5.38
N LEU A 340 6.20 8.49 -5.13
CA LEU A 340 6.88 8.87 -3.89
C LEU A 340 6.08 10.00 -3.22
N SER A 341 5.38 9.69 -2.14
CA SER A 341 4.60 10.66 -1.36
C SER A 341 5.37 11.09 -0.13
N PHE A 342 5.47 12.39 0.05
CA PHE A 342 5.82 13.06 1.30
C PHE A 342 4.51 13.65 1.84
N ASP A 343 3.82 12.90 2.70
CA ASP A 343 2.52 13.31 3.21
C ASP A 343 2.63 14.70 3.89
N GLY A 344 1.72 15.61 3.56
CA GLY A 344 1.77 17.00 4.01
C GLY A 344 2.76 17.92 3.25
N ALA A 345 3.56 17.40 2.30
CA ALA A 345 4.50 18.22 1.54
C ALA A 345 4.43 18.11 0.00
N ALA A 346 4.57 16.91 -0.56
CA ALA A 346 4.66 16.73 -2.00
C ALA A 346 4.34 15.29 -2.43
N PHE A 347 3.88 15.11 -3.67
CA PHE A 347 3.84 13.81 -4.33
C PHE A 347 4.64 13.86 -5.63
N HIS A 348 5.47 12.86 -5.87
CA HIS A 348 6.21 12.71 -7.13
C HIS A 348 5.78 11.46 -7.87
N ALA A 349 5.39 11.62 -9.13
CA ALA A 349 5.29 10.53 -10.09
C ALA A 349 6.60 10.48 -10.88
N LEU A 350 7.37 9.42 -10.67
CA LEU A 350 8.71 9.25 -11.22
C LEU A 350 8.68 8.27 -12.40
N ASP A 351 9.42 8.59 -13.47
CA ASP A 351 9.73 7.59 -14.48
C ASP A 351 10.55 6.45 -13.84
N ALA A 352 10.08 5.22 -13.99
CA ALA A 352 10.72 4.07 -13.35
C ALA A 352 12.11 3.75 -13.91
N LYS A 353 12.44 4.22 -15.13
CA LYS A 353 13.74 3.99 -15.78
C LYS A 353 14.79 4.99 -15.30
N THR A 354 14.45 6.26 -15.16
CA THR A 354 15.40 7.36 -14.86
C THR A 354 15.32 7.83 -13.40
N LEU A 355 14.22 7.53 -12.69
CA LEU A 355 13.84 8.15 -11.41
C LEU A 355 13.70 9.68 -11.46
N THR A 356 13.55 10.26 -12.66
CA THR A 356 13.26 11.69 -12.78
C THR A 356 11.77 11.92 -12.53
N PRO A 357 11.38 12.93 -11.73
CA PRO A 357 9.99 13.32 -11.62
C PRO A 357 9.45 13.71 -12.99
N GLU A 358 8.33 13.13 -13.40
CA GLU A 358 7.53 13.65 -14.52
C GLU A 358 6.50 14.64 -14.03
N TYR A 359 5.89 14.32 -12.88
CA TYR A 359 4.99 15.22 -12.14
C TYR A 359 5.46 15.37 -10.71
N THR A 360 5.42 16.61 -10.20
CA THR A 360 5.59 16.92 -8.78
C THR A 360 4.41 17.76 -8.34
N VAL A 361 3.58 17.22 -7.46
CA VAL A 361 2.37 17.88 -6.95
C VAL A 361 2.66 18.42 -5.55
N ARG A 362 2.47 19.73 -5.35
CA ARG A 362 2.73 20.47 -4.10
C ARG A 362 1.54 21.37 -3.81
N LEU A 363 0.51 20.80 -3.19
CA LEU A 363 -0.71 21.53 -2.86
C LEU A 363 -0.59 22.16 -1.47
N GLY A 364 -1.44 23.16 -1.18
CA GLY A 364 -1.57 23.68 0.18
C GLY A 364 -2.09 22.58 1.12
N GLU A 365 -1.88 22.76 2.43
CA GLU A 365 -2.24 21.75 3.46
C GLU A 365 -3.70 21.29 3.33
N ASP A 366 -4.63 22.21 3.06
CA ASP A 366 -6.07 21.93 2.92
C ASP A 366 -6.45 21.15 1.65
N ASP A 367 -5.63 21.19 0.59
CA ASP A 367 -5.95 20.57 -0.70
C ASP A 367 -5.16 19.27 -0.93
N GLN A 368 -4.09 19.05 -0.17
CA GLN A 368 -3.20 17.91 -0.40
C GLN A 368 -3.83 16.58 -0.03
N PHE A 369 -4.61 16.53 1.06
CA PHE A 369 -5.26 15.31 1.52
C PHE A 369 -6.41 14.88 0.60
N ASP A 370 -6.97 15.83 -0.14
CA ASP A 370 -8.09 15.59 -1.04
C ASP A 370 -7.66 15.07 -2.42
N PHE A 371 -6.37 15.22 -2.78
CA PHE A 371 -5.85 14.81 -4.10
C PHE A 371 -5.29 13.38 -4.11
N THR A 372 -5.74 12.57 -5.06
CA THR A 372 -5.26 11.21 -5.32
C THR A 372 -4.79 11.09 -6.77
N TYR A 373 -3.49 10.90 -6.98
CA TYR A 373 -2.93 10.59 -8.31
C TYR A 373 -3.15 9.11 -8.64
N THR A 374 -3.75 8.81 -9.80
CA THR A 374 -4.07 7.43 -10.21
C THR A 374 -3.14 6.89 -11.31
N GLY A 375 -2.42 7.78 -12.01
CA GLY A 375 -1.52 7.43 -13.10
C GLY A 375 -1.84 8.17 -14.39
N SER A 376 -0.96 8.06 -15.38
CA SER A 376 -1.11 8.62 -16.74
C SER A 376 -1.35 10.13 -16.80
N GLY A 377 -0.87 10.88 -15.81
CA GLY A 377 -1.14 12.32 -15.70
C GLY A 377 -2.53 12.63 -15.14
N THR A 378 -3.28 11.66 -14.65
CA THR A 378 -4.62 11.86 -14.07
C THR A 378 -4.55 11.79 -12.55
N GLY A 379 -5.31 12.66 -11.90
CA GLY A 379 -5.65 12.52 -10.49
C GLY A 379 -7.07 12.99 -10.20
N TYR A 380 -7.50 12.76 -8.97
CA TYR A 380 -8.86 13.07 -8.52
C TYR A 380 -8.81 13.88 -7.24
N VAL A 381 -9.74 14.83 -7.11
CA VAL A 381 -9.98 15.58 -5.87
C VAL A 381 -11.32 15.16 -5.29
N THR A 382 -11.32 14.82 -4.01
CA THR A 382 -12.55 14.57 -3.23
C THR A 382 -12.70 15.62 -2.15
N LYS A 383 -13.60 16.60 -2.36
CA LYS A 383 -13.80 17.72 -1.44
C LYS A 383 -15.26 18.11 -1.37
N ASP A 384 -15.79 18.35 -0.16
CA ASP A 384 -17.18 18.75 0.08
C ASP A 384 -18.22 17.86 -0.63
N GLY A 385 -18.03 16.54 -0.57
CA GLY A 385 -18.92 15.57 -1.21
C GLY A 385 -18.86 15.56 -2.75
N LYS A 386 -17.90 16.26 -3.37
CA LYS A 386 -17.68 16.28 -4.82
C LYS A 386 -16.50 15.42 -5.21
N LEU A 387 -16.58 14.82 -6.40
CA LEU A 387 -15.47 14.17 -7.07
C LEU A 387 -15.12 14.98 -8.31
N SER A 388 -13.85 15.37 -8.45
CA SER A 388 -13.33 16.09 -9.61
C SER A 388 -12.18 15.34 -10.23
N ARG A 389 -12.14 15.26 -11.57
CA ARG A 389 -10.98 14.75 -12.31
C ARG A 389 -10.08 15.90 -12.72
N ILE A 390 -8.79 15.72 -12.50
CA ILE A 390 -7.73 16.66 -12.88
C ILE A 390 -6.77 15.95 -13.83
N ASP A 391 -6.56 16.51 -15.02
CA ASP A 391 -5.50 16.08 -15.93
C ASP A 391 -4.30 17.05 -15.78
N LEU A 392 -3.12 16.49 -15.47
CA LEU A 392 -1.92 17.19 -15.01
C LEU A 392 -0.96 17.65 -16.11
#